data_AF-A0A3D3A3A1-F1
#
_entry.id   AF-A0A3D3A3A1-F1
#
_cell.length_a   1.000
_cell.length_b   1.000
_cell.length_c   1.000
_cell.angle_alpha   90.00
_cell.angle_beta   90.00
_cell.angle_gamma   90.00
#
_symmetry.space_group_name_H-M   'P 1'
#
loop_
_entity.id
_entity.type
_entity.pdbx_description
1 polymer ?
#
loop_
_entity_poly.entity_id
_entity_poly.type
_entity_poly.pdbx_seq_one_letter_code
_entity_poly.pdbx_strand_id
1 'polypeptide(L)' 'MGKGKLWKWEENAEMDNVFEPDLQEAVKGADHPYRGKWHAEVFGNDNPLTLELGCG' A
#
# COMPACT_ATOMS: atom_id res chain seq x y z
N MET A 1 7.49 19.64 -11.53
CA MET A 1 7.53 19.00 -10.20
C MET A 1 6.73 19.86 -9.23
N GLY A 2 5.67 19.32 -8.61
CA GLY A 2 4.86 20.06 -7.64
C GLY A 2 5.68 20.43 -6.40
N LYS A 3 5.40 21.59 -5.80
CA LYS A 3 6.07 22.02 -4.55
C LYS A 3 5.80 20.99 -3.44
N GLY A 4 6.84 20.60 -2.70
CA GLY A 4 6.72 19.72 -1.53
C GLY A 4 6.51 18.24 -1.83
N LYS A 5 6.98 17.75 -2.98
CA LYS A 5 6.87 16.31 -3.33
C LYS A 5 7.71 15.40 -2.42
N LEU A 6 8.95 15.79 -2.14
CA LEU A 6 9.87 15.01 -1.29
C LEU A 6 9.33 14.89 0.13
N TRP A 7 8.87 15.99 0.71
CA TRP A 7 8.23 15.97 2.03
C TRP A 7 7.03 15.01 2.06
N LYS A 8 6.09 15.08 1.09
CA LYS A 8 4.96 14.14 1.05
C LYS A 8 5.40 12.67 0.96
N TRP A 9 6.52 12.40 0.30
CA TRP A 9 7.09 11.05 0.26
C TRP A 9 7.70 10.63 1.58
N GLU A 10 8.32 11.55 2.32
CA GLU A 10 8.80 11.28 3.68
C GLU A 10 7.63 11.01 4.64
N GLU A 11 6.51 11.71 4.50
CA GLU A 11 5.30 11.47 5.32
C GLU A 11 4.70 10.07 5.09
N ASN A 12 4.72 9.57 3.85
CA ASN A 12 4.23 8.22 3.56
C ASN A 12 4.96 7.14 4.37
N ALA A 13 6.25 7.32 4.62
CA ALA A 13 7.07 6.37 5.38
C ALA A 13 6.69 6.31 6.88
N GLU A 14 5.95 7.30 7.39
CA GLU A 14 5.46 7.34 8.77
C GLU A 14 4.04 6.78 8.91
N MET A 15 3.36 6.44 7.80
CA MET A 15 1.99 5.95 7.80
C MET A 15 1.92 4.42 7.83
N ASP A 16 1.39 3.85 8.92
CA ASP A 16 1.25 2.39 9.11
C ASP A 16 0.37 1.70 8.04
N ASN A 17 -0.53 2.46 7.40
CA ASN A 17 -1.46 1.96 6.39
C ASN A 17 -0.98 2.19 4.94
N VAL A 18 0.25 2.66 4.76
CA VAL A 18 0.86 2.83 3.44
C VAL A 18 1.85 1.67 3.20
N PHE A 19 1.68 0.99 2.07
CA PHE A 19 2.52 -0.12 1.66
C PHE A 19 3.24 0.22 0.36
N GLU A 20 4.57 0.24 0.39
CA GLU A 20 5.42 0.57 -0.75
C GLU A 20 6.29 -0.64 -1.14
N PRO A 21 5.70 -1.71 -1.72
CA PRO A 21 6.46 -2.87 -2.16
C PRO A 21 7.43 -2.49 -3.31
N ASP A 22 8.52 -3.25 -3.44
CA ASP A 22 9.44 -3.06 -4.55
C ASP A 22 8.73 -3.28 -5.90
N LEU A 23 8.80 -2.27 -6.77
CA LEU A 23 8.13 -2.30 -8.06
C LEU A 23 8.67 -3.41 -8.97
N GLN A 24 9.99 -3.68 -8.94
CA GLN A 24 10.59 -4.67 -9.81
C GLN A 24 10.18 -6.08 -9.42
N GLU A 25 10.07 -6.38 -8.12
CA GLU A 25 9.56 -7.64 -7.63
C GLU A 25 8.07 -7.82 -7.94
N ALA A 26 7.25 -6.80 -7.73
CA ALA A 26 5.83 -6.84 -8.04
C ALA A 26 5.58 -7.09 -9.54
N VAL A 27 6.32 -6.41 -10.42
CA VAL A 27 6.23 -6.61 -11.88
C VAL A 27 6.69 -8.00 -12.31
N LYS A 28 7.61 -8.62 -11.56
CA LYS A 28 8.02 -10.02 -11.77
C LYS A 28 7.02 -11.04 -11.23
N GLY A 29 5.93 -10.58 -10.60
CA GLY A 29 4.87 -11.44 -10.07
C GLY A 29 5.17 -11.99 -8.69
N ALA A 30 6.04 -11.35 -7.90
CA ALA A 30 6.22 -11.71 -6.51
C ALA A 30 4.92 -11.47 -5.72
N ASP A 31 4.55 -12.43 -4.88
CA ASP A 31 3.40 -12.29 -3.99
C ASP A 31 3.70 -11.32 -2.84
N HIS A 32 2.76 -10.43 -2.55
CA HIS A 32 2.83 -9.59 -1.37
C HIS A 32 2.63 -10.44 -0.09
N PRO A 33 3.33 -10.16 1.03
CA PRO A 33 3.17 -10.92 2.28
C PRO A 33 1.73 -11.02 2.80
N TYR A 34 0.91 -10.01 2.51
CA TYR A 34 -0.50 -9.95 2.90
C TYR A 34 -1.48 -10.51 1.86
N ARG A 35 -0.99 -11.14 0.78
CA ARG A 35 -1.87 -11.78 -0.21
C ARG A 35 -2.75 -12.83 0.49
N GLY A 36 -4.06 -12.62 0.44
CA GLY A 36 -5.06 -13.45 1.12
C GLY A 36 -5.19 -13.23 2.63
N LYS A 37 -4.49 -12.26 3.22
CA LYS A 37 -4.44 -12.02 4.68
C LYS A 37 -4.84 -10.61 5.13
N TRP A 38 -5.28 -9.74 4.21
CA TRP A 38 -5.61 -8.34 4.50
C TRP A 38 -6.59 -8.14 5.67
N HIS A 39 -7.62 -8.97 5.77
CA HIS A 39 -8.61 -8.90 6.86
C HIS A 39 -7.97 -9.06 8.24
N ALA A 40 -7.16 -10.11 8.43
CA ALA A 40 -6.57 -10.42 9.72
C ALA A 40 -5.36 -9.54 10.04
N GLU A 41 -4.48 -9.30 9.07
CA GLU A 41 -3.16 -8.69 9.29
C GLU A 41 -3.15 -7.17 9.12
N VAL A 42 -4.11 -6.58 8.40
CA VAL A 42 -4.13 -5.13 8.12
C VAL A 42 -5.37 -4.45 8.69
N PHE A 43 -6.56 -4.98 8.42
CA PHE A 43 -7.82 -4.34 8.83
C PHE A 43 -8.34 -4.80 10.19
N GLY A 44 -7.92 -5.97 10.68
CA GLY A 44 -8.37 -6.56 11.94
C GLY A 44 -9.85 -6.91 11.99
N ASN A 45 -10.50 -7.16 10.84
CA ASN A 45 -11.93 -7.46 10.75
C ASN A 45 -12.30 -8.20 9.45
N ASP A 46 -13.50 -8.80 9.41
CA ASP A 46 -14.02 -9.58 8.27
C ASP A 46 -14.97 -8.79 7.34
N ASN A 47 -14.95 -7.45 7.37
CA ASN A 47 -15.82 -6.64 6.52
C ASN A 47 -15.36 -6.66 5.05
N PRO A 48 -16.26 -6.66 4.06
CA PRO A 48 -15.89 -6.70 2.64
C PRO A 48 -14.87 -5.61 2.25
N LEU A 49 -13.86 -5.99 1.46
CA LEU A 49 -12.85 -5.06 0.96
C LEU A 49 -13.32 -4.39 -0.33
N THR A 50 -13.20 -3.07 -0.39
CA THR A 50 -13.40 -2.29 -1.63
C THR A 50 -12.04 -1.88 -2.17
N LEU A 51 -11.79 -2.14 -3.45
CA LEU A 51 -10.57 -1.73 -4.14
C LEU A 51 -10.88 -0.57 -5.09
N GLU A 52 -10.20 0.55 -4.87
CA GLU A 52 -10.21 1.69 -5.78
C GLU A 52 -8.81 1.85 -6.38
N LEU A 53 -8.74 2.03 -7.70
CA LEU A 53 -7.49 2.14 -8.45
C LEU A 53 -7.37 3.54 -9.04
N GLY A 54 -6.29 4.25 -8.72
CA GLY A 54 -6.05 5.61 -9.22
C GLY A 54 -6.99 6.66 -8.63
N CYS A 55 -7.28 6.58 -7.32
CA CYS A 55 -8.20 7.48 -6.61
C CYS A 55 -7.71 8.94 -6.47
N GLY A 56 -6.41 9.20 -6.67
CA GLY A 56 -5.83 10.54 -6.66
C GLY A 56 -5.09 10.87 -5.38
#